data_AF-A0A2P6R1Z4-F1
#
_entry.id   AF-A0A2P6R1Z4-F1
#
_cell.length_a   1.000
_cell.length_b   1.000
_cell.length_c   1.000
_cell.angle_alpha   90.00
_cell.angle_beta   90.00
_cell.angle_gamma   90.00
#
_symmetry.space_group_name_H-M   'P 1'
#
loop_
_entity.id
_entity.type
_entity.pdbx_description
1 polymer ?
#
loop_
_entity_poly.entity_id
_entity_poly.type
_entity_poly.pdbx_seq_one_letter_code
_entity_poly.pdbx_strand_id
1 'polypeptide(L)' 'MKHVEVDVHFTRDKVRDGSIRLQFVCSQEQLADLFTKGLCSPQHHYLCSSLKFGPPHQAAEG' A
#
# COMPACT_ATOMS: atom_id res chain seq x y z
N MET A 1 19.35 15.46 10.65
CA MET A 1 18.26 14.85 9.85
C MET A 1 18.87 13.95 8.77
N LYS A 2 19.72 12.98 9.15
CA LYS A 2 20.47 12.14 8.19
C LYS A 2 19.68 10.94 7.67
N HIS A 3 18.67 10.51 8.43
CA HIS A 3 17.88 9.32 8.10
C HIS A 3 17.06 9.50 6.81
N VAL A 4 16.44 10.67 6.61
CA VAL A 4 15.67 10.98 5.39
C VAL A 4 16.55 10.92 4.13
N GLU A 5 17.78 11.44 4.20
CA GLU A 5 18.72 11.39 3.07
C GLU A 5 19.14 9.96 2.74
N VAL A 6 19.39 9.13 3.77
CA VAL A 6 19.73 7.71 3.59
C VAL A 6 18.58 6.94 2.94
N ASP A 7 17.35 7.14 3.42
CA ASP A 7 16.17 6.43 2.91
C ASP A 7 15.88 6.78 1.45
N VAL A 8 16.04 8.06 1.08
CA VAL A 8 15.85 8.53 -0.30
C VAL A 8 16.92 7.95 -1.22
N HIS A 9 18.20 7.98 -0.83
CA HIS A 9 19.27 7.42 -1.65
C HIS A 9 19.13 5.90 -1.83
N PHE A 10 18.86 5.18 -0.74
CA PHE A 10 18.64 3.73 -0.79
C PHE A 10 17.46 3.36 -1.71
N THR A 11 16.32 4.04 -1.55
CA THR A 11 15.13 3.78 -2.39
C THR A 11 15.41 4.09 -3.85
N ARG A 12 16.09 5.21 -4.15
CA ARG A 12 16.43 5.60 -5.52
C ARG A 12 17.37 4.61 -6.19
N ASP A 13 18.37 4.11 -5.47
CA ASP A 13 19.28 3.10 -5.99
C ASP A 13 18.55 1.79 -6.29
N LYS A 14 17.60 1.38 -5.43
CA LYS A 14 16.73 0.22 -5.64
C LYS A 14 15.75 0.36 -6.80
N VAL A 15 15.29 1.59 -7.08
CA VAL A 15 14.49 1.85 -8.28
C VAL A 15 15.37 1.79 -9.53
N ARG A 16 16.58 2.35 -9.47
CA ARG A 16 17.53 2.37 -10.60
C ARG A 16 18.08 0.99 -10.95
N ASP A 17 18.35 0.15 -9.96
CA ASP A 17 18.82 -1.23 -10.15
C ASP A 17 17.69 -2.20 -10.53
N GLY A 18 16.43 -1.74 -10.48
CA GLY A 18 15.23 -2.49 -10.87
C GLY A 18 14.66 -3.40 -9.76
N SER A 19 15.26 -3.43 -8.57
CA SER A 19 14.74 -4.16 -7.40
C SER A 19 13.37 -3.64 -6.98
N ILE A 20 13.10 -2.34 -7.17
CA ILE A 20 11.80 -1.72 -6.94
C ILE A 20 11.25 -1.22 -8.28
N ARG A 21 10.06 -1.69 -8.65
CA ARG A 21 9.32 -1.21 -9.81
C ARG A 21 8.21 -0.26 -9.36
N LEU A 22 8.25 0.97 -9.85
CA LEU A 22 7.19 1.94 -9.58
C LEU A 22 6.01 1.71 -10.52
N GLN A 23 4.80 1.78 -9.95
CA GLN A 23 3.55 1.75 -10.70
C GLN A 23 2.70 2.93 -10.22
N PHE A 24 2.15 3.67 -11.17
CA PHE A 24 1.23 4.74 -10.85
C PHE A 24 -0.10 4.14 -10.37
N VAL A 25 -0.62 4.70 -9.28
CA VAL A 25 -1.95 4.39 -8.75
C VAL A 25 -2.65 5.73 -8.54
N CYS A 26 -3.90 5.84 -9.01
CA CYS A 26 -4.70 7.03 -8.77
C CYS A 26 -4.91 7.22 -7.26
N SER A 27 -4.92 8.46 -6.77
CA SER A 27 -5.07 8.72 -5.33
C SER A 27 -6.34 8.12 -4.73
N GLN A 28 -7.40 8.01 -5.52
CA GLN A 28 -8.67 7.39 -5.10
C GLN A 28 -8.58 5.87 -4.90
N GLU A 29 -7.55 5.23 -5.48
CA GLU A 29 -7.34 3.78 -5.47
C GLU A 29 -6.10 3.39 -4.62
N GLN A 30 -5.47 4.37 -3.96
CA GLN A 30 -4.26 4.17 -3.19
C GLN A 30 -4.59 3.49 -1.84
N LEU A 31 -4.69 2.17 -1.82
CA LEU A 31 -5.02 1.36 -0.64
C LEU A 31 -4.14 1.65 0.59
N ALA A 32 -2.89 2.07 0.40
CA ALA A 32 -1.99 2.46 1.50
C ALA A 32 -2.52 3.62 2.34
N ASP A 33 -3.37 4.48 1.77
CA ASP A 33 -3.98 5.60 2.47
C ASP A 33 -4.89 5.15 3.61
N LEU A 34 -5.44 3.92 3.52
CA LEU A 34 -6.24 3.32 4.59
C LEU A 34 -5.45 3.20 5.91
N PHE A 35 -4.13 2.97 5.83
CA PHE A 35 -3.26 2.72 6.99
C PHE A 35 -2.43 3.93 7.40
N THR A 36 -2.37 4.96 6.56
CA THR A 36 -1.45 6.10 6.74
C THR A 36 -2.16 7.44 6.91
N LYS A 37 -3.47 7.52 6.61
CA LYS A 37 -4.25 8.76 6.63
C LYS A 37 -5.59 8.58 7.35
N GLY A 38 -6.09 9.67 7.94
CA GLY A 38 -7.49 9.76 8.35
C GLY A 38 -8.38 10.12 7.16
N LEU A 39 -9.01 9.12 6.54
CA LEU A 39 -9.86 9.30 5.37
C LEU A 39 -11.30 9.66 5.75
N CYS A 40 -12.00 10.41 4.90
CA CYS A 40 -13.44 10.60 5.05
C CYS A 40 -14.18 9.28 4.82
N SER A 41 -15.35 9.10 5.47
CA SER A 41 -16.06 7.83 5.46
C SER A 41 -16.32 7.25 4.06
N PRO A 42 -16.75 8.03 3.04
CA PRO A 42 -16.95 7.49 1.70
C PRO A 42 -15.68 6.87 1.09
N GLN A 43 -14.55 7.58 1.20
CA GLN A 43 -13.27 7.12 0.66
C GLN A 43 -12.74 5.91 1.43
N HIS A 44 -12.88 5.92 2.76
CA HIS A 44 -12.51 4.79 3.60
C HIS A 44 -13.31 3.53 3.21
N HIS A 45 -14.64 3.64 3.10
CA HIS A 45 -15.50 2.52 2.70
C HIS A 45 -15.16 1.99 1.30
N TYR A 46 -14.90 2.88 0.34
CA TYR A 46 -14.50 2.49 -1.01
C TYR A 46 -13.16 1.72 -1.04
N LEU A 47 -12.16 2.19 -0.31
CA LEU A 47 -10.87 1.49 -0.23
C LEU A 47 -11.00 0.15 0.53
N CYS A 48 -11.81 0.09 1.59
CA CYS A 48 -12.06 -1.17 2.30
C CYS A 48 -12.74 -2.23 1.44
N SER A 49 -13.73 -1.85 0.61
CA SER A 49 -14.40 -2.81 -0.28
C SER A 49 -13.49 -3.31 -1.40
N SER A 50 -12.44 -2.55 -1.72
CA SER A 50 -11.42 -2.92 -2.70
C SER A 50 -10.38 -3.91 -2.13
N LEU A 51 -10.39 -4.17 -0.82
CA LEU A 51 -9.58 -5.24 -0.21
C LEU A 51 -10.17 -6.60 -0.57
N LYS A 52 -9.56 -7.26 -1.56
CA LYS A 52 -9.89 -8.65 -1.91
C LYS A 52 -9.36 -9.57 -0.81
N PHE A 53 -10.14 -9.77 0.23
CA PHE A 53 -9.97 -10.95 1.08
C PHE A 53 -10.34 -12.15 0.23
N GLY A 54 -9.41 -13.10 0.07
CA GLY A 54 -9.70 -14.38 -0.57
C GLY A 54 -10.89 -15.07 0.11
N PRO A 55 -11.46 -16.13 -0.51
CA PRO A 55 -12.56 -16.86 0.12
C PRO A 55 -12.17 -17.18 1.57
N PRO A 56 -13.08 -17.03 2.54
CA PRO A 56 -12.79 -17.37 3.93
C PRO A 56 -12.24 -18.78 3.92
N HIS A 57 -11.00 -18.95 4.41
CA HIS A 57 -10.38 -20.25 4.57
C HIS A 57 -11.34 -21.05 5.45
N GLN A 58 -12.10 -21.98 4.84
CA GLN A 58 -12.92 -22.92 5.60
C GLN A 58 -11.96 -23.60 6.55
N ALA A 59 -12.04 -23.27 7.84
CA ALA A 59 -11.36 -24.02 8.86
C ALA A 59 -11.84 -25.45 8.69
N ALA A 60 -10.92 -26.35 8.36
CA ALA A 60 -11.18 -27.77 8.41
C ALA A 60 -11.49 -28.09 9.89
N GLU A 61 -12.77 -28.12 10.23
CA GLU A 61 -13.24 -28.73 11.47
C GLU A 61 -13.07 -30.24 11.29
N GLY A 62 -12.15 -30.80 12.08
CA GLY A 62 -12.05 -32.22 12.36
C GLY A 62 -12.77 -32.57 13.66
#